data_AF-A0A0F9KHU8-F1
#
_entry.id   AF-A0A0F9KHU8-F1
#
_cell.length_a   1.000
_cell.length_b   1.000
_cell.length_c   1.000
_cell.angle_alpha   90.00
_cell.angle_beta   90.00
_cell.angle_gamma   90.00
#
_symmetry.space_group_name_H-M   'P 1'
#
loop_
_entity.id
_entity.type
_entity.pdbx_description
1 polymer ?
#
loop_
_entity_poly.entity_id
_entity_poly.type
_entity_poly.pdbx_seq_one_letter_code
_entity_poly.pdbx_strand_id
1 'polypeptide(L)'
;MRLVKIKSIKKIQSKSKRFDIQTKKNNNFIANGILVHNSLMTLYHYRNEWHVQSSGTADAGGSVNGAMIEWRENGKLIMPFPKDFAAYFWQIVNNTGMNLAQPLWDKMCCVPTDLCFMFEMMGPLNRIIVNHKIGRLVLLGARNINTGEELTPSDAACLLPGKVEVVQKFPLSNLDEIVSTFDDMNPVEQEGYVVVDSSFNRIKIKCPAYVALHYAKGEEVTPKILLKIAVAGENDEWVAHFDKYKVGLLEIRLKLERLIVELCEDYIRITKEIGPDGTQKDFALLAVNTTRCSGALFQHRAGKCSIRHYVRNIA
;
A
#
# COMPACT_ATOMS: atom_id res chain seq x y z
N MET A 1 8.13 -32.03 9.40
CA MET A 1 7.81 -30.98 8.40
C MET A 1 8.88 -30.94 7.31
N ARG A 2 8.50 -31.02 6.03
CA ARG A 2 9.47 -30.98 4.91
C ARG A 2 9.88 -29.52 4.64
N LEU A 3 11.09 -29.15 5.07
CA LEU A 3 11.80 -27.93 4.65
C LEU A 3 11.62 -27.69 3.13
N VAL A 4 11.13 -26.51 2.74
CA VAL A 4 10.99 -26.14 1.33
C VAL A 4 12.34 -25.63 0.84
N LYS A 5 13.03 -26.44 0.03
CA LYS A 5 14.33 -26.07 -0.55
C LYS A 5 14.13 -25.15 -1.77
N ILE A 6 14.84 -24.02 -1.78
CA ILE A 6 14.91 -23.08 -2.92
C ILE A 6 15.48 -23.83 -4.13
N LYS A 7 14.83 -23.72 -5.29
CA LYS A 7 15.23 -24.45 -6.52
C LYS A 7 16.31 -23.69 -7.30
N SER A 8 16.14 -22.39 -7.44
CA SER A 8 17.12 -21.51 -8.09
C SER A 8 16.82 -20.04 -7.78
N ILE A 9 17.89 -19.24 -7.73
CA ILE A 9 17.84 -17.78 -7.73
C ILE A 9 18.53 -17.32 -9.00
N LYS A 10 17.82 -16.63 -9.90
CA LYS A 10 18.41 -16.07 -11.12
C LYS A 10 18.28 -14.57 -11.14
N LYS A 11 19.39 -13.87 -11.35
CA LYS A 11 19.39 -12.44 -11.62
C LYS A 11 18.74 -12.22 -12.98
N ILE A 12 17.68 -11.41 -13.02
CA ILE A 12 16.99 -11.09 -14.26
C ILE A 12 18.00 -10.33 -15.14
N GLN A 13 18.15 -10.70 -16.41
CA GLN A 13 18.99 -9.99 -17.37
C GLN A 13 18.42 -8.59 -17.63
N SER A 14 18.72 -7.69 -16.71
CA SER A 14 18.38 -6.28 -16.71
C SER A 14 19.40 -5.56 -15.83
N LYS A 15 19.50 -4.23 -15.98
CA LYS A 15 20.29 -3.40 -15.06
C LYS A 15 19.71 -3.35 -13.63
N SER A 16 18.58 -4.01 -13.37
CA SER A 16 17.90 -3.95 -12.08
C SER A 16 18.47 -4.97 -11.08
N LYS A 17 18.45 -4.63 -9.79
CA LYS A 17 18.91 -5.50 -8.68
C LYS A 17 17.94 -6.64 -8.34
N ARG A 18 17.02 -6.99 -9.25
CA ARG A 18 15.96 -7.99 -9.04
C ARG A 18 16.43 -9.41 -9.32
N PHE A 19 15.89 -10.37 -8.57
CA PHE A 19 16.14 -11.80 -8.74
C PHE A 19 14.81 -12.56 -8.83
N ASP A 20 14.74 -13.54 -9.72
CA ASP A 20 13.65 -14.53 -9.76
C ASP A 20 13.98 -15.65 -8.77
N ILE A 21 13.07 -15.91 -7.82
CA ILE A 21 13.18 -17.02 -6.86
C ILE A 21 12.05 -18.02 -7.14
N GLN A 22 12.42 -19.23 -7.57
CA GLN A 22 11.48 -20.33 -7.79
C GLN A 22 11.55 -21.33 -6.63
N THR A 23 10.42 -21.59 -5.96
CA THR A 23 10.33 -22.64 -4.93
C THR A 23 9.80 -23.95 -5.54
N LYS A 24 10.23 -25.10 -4.98
CA LYS A 24 10.03 -26.41 -5.63
C LYS A 24 8.58 -26.92 -5.69
N LYS A 25 7.62 -26.36 -4.95
CA LYS A 25 6.32 -27.03 -4.72
C LYS A 25 5.08 -26.34 -5.28
N ASN A 26 5.08 -25.03 -5.54
CA ASN A 26 3.86 -24.32 -5.95
C ASN A 26 3.97 -23.43 -7.19
N ASN A 27 5.17 -23.24 -7.77
CA ASN A 27 5.36 -22.41 -8.97
C ASN A 27 4.73 -20.99 -8.89
N ASN A 28 4.73 -20.37 -7.70
CA ASN A 28 4.26 -18.99 -7.55
C ASN A 28 5.29 -17.97 -8.07
N PHE A 29 4.81 -16.86 -8.63
CA PHE A 29 5.61 -15.74 -9.14
C PHE A 29 5.22 -14.45 -8.41
N ILE A 30 6.21 -13.75 -7.85
CA ILE A 30 6.01 -12.48 -7.13
C ILE A 30 6.35 -11.32 -8.06
N ALA A 31 5.41 -10.39 -8.26
CA ALA A 31 5.65 -9.14 -8.98
C ALA A 31 5.02 -7.94 -8.24
N ASN A 32 5.83 -6.90 -8.02
CA ASN A 32 5.46 -5.57 -7.50
C ASN A 32 5.13 -5.39 -6.02
N GLY A 33 5.51 -6.33 -5.14
CA GLY A 33 6.16 -6.05 -3.84
C GLY A 33 5.59 -5.04 -2.83
N ILE A 34 4.37 -4.50 -2.97
CA ILE A 34 3.81 -3.52 -2.03
C ILE A 34 2.30 -3.68 -1.95
N LEU A 35 1.85 -4.03 -0.75
CA LEU A 35 0.49 -3.79 -0.31
C LEU A 35 0.57 -3.19 1.09
N VAL A 36 0.27 -1.90 1.22
CA VAL A 36 0.15 -1.19 2.50
C VAL A 36 -1.33 -0.99 2.75
N HIS A 37 -1.87 -1.71 3.72
CA HIS A 37 -3.17 -1.39 4.26
C HIS A 37 -2.89 -0.60 5.53
N ASN A 38 -2.75 0.72 5.34
CA ASN A 38 -2.77 1.82 6.32
C ASN A 38 -2.02 3.05 5.76
N SER A 39 -2.17 4.18 6.44
CA SER A 39 -1.51 5.45 6.10
C SER A 39 -0.08 5.46 6.63
N LEU A 40 0.88 4.91 5.86
CA LEU A 40 2.30 5.08 6.14
C LEU A 40 2.66 6.56 6.11
N MET A 41 3.19 7.06 7.22
CA MET A 41 3.68 8.42 7.38
C MET A 41 5.19 8.39 7.61
N THR A 42 5.93 9.23 6.90
CA THR A 42 7.39 9.36 7.05
C THR A 42 7.72 10.75 7.55
N LEU A 43 8.28 10.85 8.75
CA LEU A 43 8.82 12.10 9.31
C LEU A 43 10.26 12.27 8.81
N TYR A 44 10.56 13.41 8.20
CA TYR A 44 11.87 13.69 7.61
C TYR A 44 12.28 15.16 7.79
N HIS A 45 13.57 15.44 7.76
CA HIS A 45 14.10 16.79 7.87
C HIS A 45 14.48 17.36 6.50
N TYR A 46 14.00 18.57 6.19
CA TYR A 46 14.30 19.28 4.96
C TYR A 46 14.24 20.80 5.18
N ARG A 47 15.25 21.53 4.68
CA ARG A 47 15.38 23.00 4.79
C ARG A 47 15.20 23.54 6.21
N ASN A 48 15.91 22.94 7.16
CA ASN A 48 15.84 23.28 8.58
C ASN A 48 14.44 23.11 9.17
N GLU A 49 13.62 22.23 8.57
CA GLU A 49 12.27 21.94 9.02
C GLU A 49 11.96 20.43 9.03
N TRP A 50 11.20 19.96 10.02
CA TRP A 50 10.62 18.62 10.06
C TRP A 50 9.29 18.60 9.31
N HIS A 51 9.19 17.70 8.35
CA HIS A 51 8.03 17.52 7.47
C HIS A 51 7.51 16.10 7.61
N VAL A 52 6.26 15.89 7.19
CA VAL A 52 5.67 14.56 7.12
C VAL A 52 5.23 14.25 5.69
N GLN A 53 5.61 13.09 5.21
CA GLN A 53 5.27 12.54 3.91
C GLN A 53 4.25 11.41 4.09
N SER A 54 3.31 11.29 3.17
CA SER A 54 2.49 10.08 2.98
C SER A 54 3.08 9.22 1.86
N SER A 55 2.59 7.99 1.70
CA SER A 55 2.96 7.15 0.55
C SER A 55 2.64 7.80 -0.81
N GLY A 56 1.66 8.70 -0.86
CA GLY A 56 1.20 9.36 -2.09
C GLY A 56 1.86 10.70 -2.38
N THR A 57 2.17 11.50 -1.36
CA THR A 57 2.72 12.87 -1.54
C THR A 57 3.74 13.24 -0.46
N ALA A 58 4.79 13.98 -0.85
CA ALA A 58 5.90 14.37 0.02
C ALA A 58 5.51 15.32 1.17
N ASP A 59 4.43 16.07 0.99
CA ASP A 59 3.85 17.00 1.97
C ASP A 59 2.67 16.40 2.74
N ALA A 60 2.30 15.14 2.43
CA ALA A 60 1.09 14.49 2.92
C ALA A 60 -0.21 15.31 2.72
N GLY A 61 -0.27 16.15 1.68
CA GLY A 61 -1.44 16.96 1.31
C GLY A 61 -2.63 16.19 0.71
N GLY A 62 -2.58 14.86 0.69
CA GLY A 62 -3.69 14.01 0.23
C GLY A 62 -4.88 14.05 1.19
N SER A 63 -6.10 13.94 0.64
CA SER A 63 -7.34 13.89 1.43
C SER A 63 -7.38 12.66 2.33
N VAL A 64 -7.77 12.87 3.59
CA VAL A 64 -8.05 11.77 4.52
C VAL A 64 -9.39 11.15 4.14
N ASN A 65 -9.37 9.88 3.75
CA ASN A 65 -10.58 9.16 3.35
C ASN A 65 -11.06 8.27 4.51
N GLY A 66 -12.01 8.74 5.30
CA GLY A 66 -12.66 7.98 6.36
C GLY A 66 -14.17 8.18 6.37
N ALA A 67 -14.89 7.24 6.99
CA ALA A 67 -16.35 7.29 7.10
C ALA A 67 -16.84 8.35 8.11
N MET A 68 -15.95 8.88 8.96
CA MET A 68 -16.28 9.86 9.99
C MET A 68 -15.75 11.24 9.61
N ILE A 69 -16.54 12.27 9.89
CA ILE A 69 -16.25 13.69 9.59
C ILE A 69 -15.80 14.48 10.83
N GLU A 70 -15.70 13.84 11.99
CA GLU A 70 -15.12 14.37 13.22
C GLU A 70 -15.01 13.22 14.24
N TRP A 71 -14.13 13.35 15.21
CA TRP A 71 -14.04 12.40 16.32
C TRP A 71 -14.62 13.02 17.59
N ARG A 72 -15.73 12.44 18.07
CA ARG A 72 -16.37 12.80 19.34
C ARG A 72 -16.38 11.61 20.30
N GLU A 73 -16.32 11.91 21.59
CA GLU A 73 -16.50 10.95 22.67
C GLU A 73 -17.47 11.56 23.70
N ASN A 74 -18.55 10.84 24.04
CA ASN A 74 -19.60 11.30 24.95
C ASN A 74 -20.14 12.71 24.59
N GLY A 75 -20.30 12.99 23.28
CA GLY A 75 -20.78 14.28 22.76
C GLY A 75 -19.72 15.39 22.68
N LYS A 76 -18.56 15.21 23.32
CA LYS A 76 -17.46 16.18 23.30
C LYS A 76 -16.57 15.98 22.06
N LEU A 77 -16.22 17.07 21.39
CA LEU A 77 -15.24 17.04 20.29
C LEU A 77 -13.86 16.70 20.85
N ILE A 78 -13.30 15.60 20.35
CA ILE A 78 -11.93 15.17 20.65
C ILE A 78 -10.98 15.68 19.57
N MET A 79 -11.38 15.53 18.29
CA MET A 79 -10.57 15.96 17.16
C MET A 79 -11.44 16.36 15.97
N PRO A 80 -11.24 17.56 15.40
CA PRO A 80 -11.95 17.95 14.17
C PRO A 80 -11.45 17.14 12.97
N PHE A 81 -12.21 17.14 11.87
CA PHE A 81 -11.72 16.54 10.62
C PHE A 81 -10.42 17.24 10.17
N PRO A 82 -9.37 16.47 9.86
CA PRO A 82 -8.17 17.04 9.28
C PRO A 82 -8.41 17.40 7.82
N LYS A 83 -7.80 18.50 7.37
CA LYS A 83 -7.84 18.90 5.95
C LYS A 83 -7.07 17.91 5.04
N ASP A 84 -6.01 17.30 5.55
CA ASP A 84 -5.08 16.43 4.84
C ASP A 84 -4.37 15.47 5.83
N PHE A 85 -3.61 14.50 5.31
CA PHE A 85 -2.88 13.54 6.16
C PHE A 85 -1.81 14.21 7.04
N ALA A 86 -1.19 15.31 6.59
CA ALA A 86 -0.25 16.06 7.40
C ALA A 86 -0.91 16.65 8.65
N ALA A 87 -2.04 17.33 8.47
CA ALA A 87 -2.83 17.88 9.56
C ALA A 87 -3.28 16.78 10.52
N TYR A 88 -3.66 15.61 10.00
CA TYR A 88 -4.06 14.49 10.86
C TYR A 88 -2.90 13.96 11.71
N PHE A 89 -1.73 13.78 11.10
CA PHE A 89 -0.51 13.35 11.80
C PHE A 89 -0.20 14.29 12.97
N TRP A 90 -0.15 15.60 12.71
CA TRP A 90 0.15 16.59 13.74
C TRP A 90 -0.95 16.70 14.80
N GLN A 91 -2.22 16.51 14.45
CA GLN A 91 -3.30 16.42 15.45
C GLN A 91 -3.11 15.23 16.39
N ILE A 92 -2.69 14.06 15.88
CA ILE A 92 -2.43 12.88 16.71
C ILE A 92 -1.20 13.10 17.61
N VAL A 93 -0.12 13.66 17.06
CA VAL A 93 1.07 14.06 17.85
C VAL A 93 0.65 14.92 19.03
N ASN A 94 -0.10 16.00 18.79
CA ASN A 94 -0.51 16.95 19.82
C ASN A 94 -1.41 16.30 20.89
N ASN A 95 -2.29 15.38 20.51
CA ASN A 95 -3.26 14.76 21.41
C ASN A 95 -2.73 13.55 22.19
N THR A 96 -1.71 12.84 21.67
CA THR A 96 -1.17 11.62 22.30
C THR A 96 -0.04 11.92 23.30
N GLY A 97 0.40 13.17 23.41
CA GLY A 97 1.55 13.54 24.25
C GLY A 97 2.89 13.03 23.69
N MET A 98 2.90 12.51 22.45
CA MET A 98 4.13 12.46 21.65
C MET A 98 4.57 13.91 21.48
N ASN A 99 5.58 14.29 22.25
CA ASN A 99 6.09 15.66 22.34
C ASN A 99 6.87 16.07 21.07
N LEU A 100 6.28 15.86 19.88
CA LEU A 100 6.78 16.29 18.57
C LEU A 100 6.09 17.58 18.10
N ALA A 101 5.20 18.16 18.91
CA ALA A 101 4.45 19.38 18.61
C ALA A 101 5.35 20.64 18.70
N GLN A 102 5.14 21.62 17.83
CA GLN A 102 5.61 22.99 18.08
C GLN A 102 4.92 23.53 19.34
N PRO A 103 5.68 24.01 20.35
CA PRO A 103 6.96 24.72 20.20
C PRO A 103 8.20 23.93 20.66
N LEU A 104 8.25 22.61 20.47
CA LEU A 104 9.38 21.77 20.90
C LEU A 104 10.49 21.59 19.85
N TRP A 105 10.66 22.54 18.94
CA TRP A 105 11.79 22.55 18.01
C TRP A 105 13.13 22.35 18.73
N ASP A 106 13.24 23.00 19.89
CA ASP A 106 14.39 22.93 20.79
C ASP A 106 14.69 21.52 21.31
N LYS A 107 13.70 20.62 21.32
CA LYS A 107 13.88 19.20 21.68
C LYS A 107 14.16 18.29 20.48
N MET A 108 13.87 18.75 19.26
CA MET A 108 14.24 18.04 18.04
C MET A 108 15.68 18.34 17.58
N CYS A 109 16.37 19.31 18.21
CA CYS A 109 17.78 19.63 17.98
C CYS A 109 18.72 18.42 18.04
N CYS A 110 18.38 17.43 18.87
CA CYS A 110 19.20 16.24 19.08
C CYS A 110 18.80 15.06 18.18
N VAL A 111 17.75 15.21 17.36
CA VAL A 111 17.30 14.16 16.45
C VAL A 111 18.17 14.21 15.18
N PRO A 112 18.81 13.11 14.76
CA PRO A 112 19.62 13.09 13.56
C PRO A 112 18.80 13.46 12.32
N THR A 113 19.24 14.48 11.59
CA THR A 113 18.53 15.04 10.44
C THR A 113 18.68 14.20 9.16
N ASP A 114 19.55 13.20 9.17
CA ASP A 114 19.76 12.24 8.09
C ASP A 114 18.93 10.97 8.26
N LEU A 115 18.01 10.93 9.24
CA LEU A 115 17.07 9.84 9.45
C LEU A 115 15.66 10.22 9.00
N CYS A 116 15.01 9.28 8.30
CA CYS A 116 13.56 9.29 8.08
C CYS A 116 12.89 8.30 9.03
N PHE A 117 11.95 8.75 9.85
CA PHE A 117 11.20 7.91 10.79
C PHE A 117 9.88 7.48 10.16
N MET A 118 9.59 6.18 10.20
CA MET A 118 8.42 5.60 9.55
C MET A 118 7.37 5.24 10.60
N PHE A 119 6.18 5.78 10.47
CA PHE A 119 5.05 5.54 11.35
C PHE A 119 3.88 4.93 10.61
N GLU A 120 3.18 4.03 11.28
CA GLU A 120 1.83 3.68 10.92
C GLU A 120 0.87 4.66 11.61
N MET A 121 0.16 5.46 10.81
CA MET A 121 -0.90 6.33 11.32
C MET A 121 -2.25 5.63 11.24
N MET A 122 -2.90 5.47 12.38
CA MET A 122 -4.16 4.77 12.52
C MET A 122 -5.13 5.58 13.37
N GLY A 123 -6.40 5.57 13.02
CA GLY A 123 -7.40 6.25 13.82
C GLY A 123 -8.80 6.22 13.23
N PRO A 124 -9.76 6.82 13.94
CA PRO A 124 -11.16 6.74 13.56
C PRO A 124 -11.46 7.43 12.21
N LEU A 125 -10.63 8.41 11.81
CA LEU A 125 -10.82 9.22 10.60
C LEU A 125 -10.12 8.66 9.36
N ASN A 126 -9.29 7.61 9.47
CA ASN A 126 -8.64 6.94 8.33
C ASN A 126 -8.89 5.42 8.34
N ARG A 127 -10.04 4.98 8.86
CA ARG A 127 -10.42 3.57 8.97
C ARG A 127 -10.45 2.87 7.61
N ILE A 128 -9.73 1.76 7.50
CA ILE A 128 -9.77 0.85 6.34
C ILE A 128 -10.67 -0.36 6.65
N ILE A 129 -10.25 -1.23 7.58
CA ILE A 129 -11.06 -2.34 8.10
C ILE A 129 -11.08 -2.28 9.63
N VAL A 130 -9.88 -2.24 10.22
CA VAL A 130 -9.68 -2.25 11.67
C VAL A 130 -10.33 -1.04 12.30
N ASN A 131 -11.13 -1.29 13.34
CA ASN A 131 -11.86 -0.23 14.03
C ASN A 131 -11.00 0.44 15.10
N HIS A 132 -10.21 1.44 14.69
CA HIS A 132 -9.40 2.23 15.62
C HIS A 132 -10.27 3.22 16.39
N LYS A 133 -10.36 3.04 17.71
CA LYS A 133 -11.15 3.92 18.60
C LYS A 133 -10.44 5.25 18.92
N ILE A 134 -9.12 5.28 18.79
CA ILE A 134 -8.27 6.44 19.09
C ILE A 134 -7.26 6.65 17.96
N GLY A 135 -6.86 7.91 17.74
CA GLY A 135 -5.73 8.25 16.87
C GLY A 135 -4.41 7.79 17.48
N ARG A 136 -3.59 7.06 16.72
CA ARG A 136 -2.30 6.49 17.13
C ARG A 136 -1.26 6.68 16.03
N LEU A 137 -0.02 6.86 16.47
CA LEU A 137 1.18 6.78 15.64
C LEU A 137 2.05 5.67 16.20
N VAL A 138 2.25 4.62 15.42
CA VAL A 138 3.08 3.48 15.82
C VAL A 138 4.36 3.49 15.00
N LEU A 139 5.50 3.66 15.66
CA LEU A 139 6.81 3.69 15.01
C LEU A 139 7.18 2.30 14.49
N LEU A 140 7.53 2.24 13.20
CA LEU A 140 7.95 1.05 12.48
C LEU A 140 9.48 0.92 12.34
N GLY A 141 10.19 2.01 12.58
CA GLY A 141 11.65 2.10 12.47
C GLY A 141 12.09 3.44 11.89
N ALA A 142 13.39 3.54 11.58
CA ALA A 142 13.94 4.68 10.86
C ALA A 142 14.92 4.21 9.78
N ARG A 143 15.18 5.05 8.78
CA ARG A 143 16.16 4.78 7.73
C ARG A 143 17.07 5.96 7.52
N ASN A 144 18.37 5.72 7.46
CA ASN A 144 19.34 6.73 7.08
C ASN A 144 19.24 7.03 5.58
N ILE A 145 19.12 8.31 5.22
CA ILE A 145 18.94 8.74 3.82
C ILE A 145 20.22 8.61 3.00
N ASN A 146 21.38 8.67 3.64
CA ASN A 146 22.69 8.63 2.99
C ASN A 146 23.16 7.18 2.80
N THR A 147 23.03 6.35 3.83
CA THR A 147 23.52 4.95 3.79
C THR A 147 22.45 3.96 3.34
N GLY A 148 21.17 4.30 3.53
CA GLY A 148 20.04 3.39 3.32
C GLY A 148 19.85 2.36 4.44
N GLU A 149 20.70 2.37 5.47
CA GLU A 149 20.61 1.46 6.60
C GLU A 149 19.39 1.77 7.47
N GLU A 150 18.80 0.72 8.04
CA GLU A 150 17.57 0.81 8.82
C GLU A 150 17.86 0.58 10.31
N LEU A 151 17.18 1.36 11.14
CA LEU A 151 17.14 1.19 12.59
C LEU A 151 15.91 0.39 12.97
N THR A 152 16.05 -0.44 14.00
CA THR A 152 14.90 -1.15 14.57
C THR A 152 13.92 -0.14 15.19
N PRO A 153 12.63 -0.49 15.37
CA PRO A 153 11.67 0.39 16.05
C PRO A 153 12.15 0.87 17.42
N SER A 154 12.82 0.00 18.18
CA SER A 154 13.32 0.32 19.51
C SER A 154 14.46 1.33 19.46
N ASP A 155 15.45 1.12 18.59
CA ASP A 155 16.59 2.04 18.45
C ASP A 155 16.15 3.40 17.92
N ALA A 156 15.23 3.40 16.94
CA ALA A 156 14.66 4.63 16.40
C ALA A 156 13.85 5.41 17.46
N ALA A 157 13.11 4.72 18.34
CA ALA A 157 12.34 5.37 19.41
C ALA A 157 13.26 6.07 20.42
N CYS A 158 14.45 5.52 20.71
CA CYS A 158 15.42 6.16 21.61
C CYS A 158 15.96 7.50 21.09
N LEU A 159 15.84 7.77 19.79
CA LEU A 159 16.29 9.02 19.17
C LEU A 159 15.21 10.10 19.15
N LEU A 160 13.95 9.74 19.36
CA LEU A 160 12.83 10.68 19.32
C LEU A 160 12.51 11.20 20.73
N PRO A 161 12.11 12.47 20.87
CA PRO A 161 11.74 13.01 22.17
C PRO A 161 10.41 12.44 22.66
N GLY A 162 10.34 12.16 23.97
CA GLY A 162 9.13 11.67 24.63
C GLY A 162 8.92 10.17 24.49
N LYS A 163 7.75 9.71 24.92
CA LYS A 163 7.39 8.28 24.84
C LYS A 163 6.74 8.02 23.48
N VAL A 164 7.46 7.33 22.60
CA VAL A 164 6.96 6.92 21.28
C VAL A 164 6.48 5.47 21.36
N GLU A 165 5.26 5.23 20.88
CA GLU A 165 4.75 3.87 20.72
C GLU A 165 5.49 3.18 19.56
N VAL A 166 5.97 1.96 19.79
CA VAL A 166 6.65 1.14 18.79
C VAL A 166 5.81 -0.07 18.41
N VAL A 167 5.96 -0.55 17.18
CA VAL A 167 5.26 -1.75 16.72
C VAL A 167 5.56 -2.96 17.61
N GLN A 168 4.53 -3.73 17.92
CA GLN A 168 4.64 -4.94 18.72
C GLN A 168 5.48 -6.01 17.98
N LYS A 169 6.36 -6.67 18.73
CA LYS A 169 7.12 -7.84 18.27
C LYS A 169 6.50 -9.10 18.86
N PHE A 170 6.43 -10.14 18.05
CA PHE A 170 5.93 -11.46 18.44
C PHE A 170 7.08 -12.47 18.39
N PRO A 171 7.21 -13.37 19.38
CA PRO A 171 8.27 -14.38 19.41
C PRO A 171 7.91 -15.57 18.51
N LEU A 172 7.64 -15.31 17.23
CA LEU A 172 7.30 -16.31 16.22
C LEU A 172 8.54 -16.57 15.36
N SER A 173 8.88 -17.83 15.16
CA SER A 173 10.16 -18.25 14.56
C SER A 173 10.03 -18.82 13.15
N ASN A 174 8.81 -19.20 12.74
CA ASN A 174 8.56 -19.81 11.43
C ASN A 174 7.14 -19.55 10.92
N LEU A 175 6.91 -19.89 9.65
CA LEU A 175 5.64 -19.68 8.96
C LEU A 175 4.49 -20.45 9.59
N ASP A 176 4.72 -21.69 10.03
CA ASP A 176 3.66 -22.55 10.55
C ASP A 176 3.15 -22.02 11.89
N GLU A 177 4.04 -21.49 12.74
CA GLU A 177 3.64 -20.74 13.94
C GLU A 177 2.80 -19.51 13.58
N ILE A 178 3.21 -18.71 12.60
CA ILE A 178 2.44 -17.54 12.14
C ILE A 178 1.05 -17.95 11.66
N VAL A 179 0.96 -18.96 10.80
CA VAL A 179 -0.30 -19.45 10.23
C VAL A 179 -1.20 -20.00 11.32
N SER A 180 -0.65 -20.71 12.32
CA SER A 180 -1.45 -21.23 13.43
C SER A 180 -2.14 -20.13 14.25
N THR A 181 -1.59 -18.91 14.26
CA THR A 181 -2.26 -17.77 14.94
C THR A 181 -3.49 -17.26 14.20
N PHE A 182 -3.69 -17.60 12.92
CA PHE A 182 -4.82 -17.07 12.14
C PHE A 182 -6.17 -17.66 12.53
N ASP A 183 -6.20 -18.85 13.12
CA ASP A 183 -7.45 -19.47 13.59
C ASP A 183 -8.08 -18.68 14.74
N ASP A 184 -7.23 -18.11 15.61
CA ASP A 184 -7.65 -17.31 16.77
C ASP A 184 -7.58 -15.78 16.52
N MET A 185 -7.10 -15.36 15.35
CA MET A 185 -6.93 -13.94 15.03
C MET A 185 -8.26 -13.30 14.62
N ASN A 186 -8.67 -12.26 15.34
CA ASN A 186 -9.82 -11.47 14.95
C ASN A 186 -9.49 -10.56 13.74
N PRO A 187 -10.10 -10.80 12.56
CA PRO A 187 -9.76 -10.11 11.32
C PRO A 187 -10.25 -8.65 11.27
N VAL A 188 -11.03 -8.17 12.25
CA VAL A 188 -11.37 -6.74 12.36
C VAL A 188 -10.48 -5.99 13.36
N GLU A 189 -9.53 -6.67 13.99
CA GLU A 189 -8.59 -6.10 14.97
C GLU A 189 -7.15 -6.20 14.49
N GLN A 190 -6.80 -7.25 13.75
CA GLN A 190 -5.45 -7.48 13.23
C GLN A 190 -5.45 -7.98 11.79
N GLU A 191 -4.61 -7.36 10.97
CA GLU A 191 -4.43 -7.75 9.57
C GLU A 191 -3.55 -8.98 9.39
N GLY A 192 -2.50 -9.11 10.20
CA GLY A 192 -1.48 -10.14 10.07
C GLY A 192 -0.15 -9.69 10.63
N TYR A 193 0.94 -10.05 9.95
CA TYR A 193 2.31 -9.81 10.40
C TYR A 193 3.21 -9.28 9.27
N VAL A 194 4.27 -8.58 9.69
CA VAL A 194 5.43 -8.27 8.84
C VAL A 194 6.62 -9.04 9.39
N VAL A 195 7.14 -9.98 8.59
CA VAL A 195 8.35 -10.74 8.90
C VAL A 195 9.54 -9.96 8.35
N VAL A 196 10.58 -9.79 9.17
CA VAL A 196 11.80 -9.06 8.83
C VAL A 196 12.99 -9.99 9.05
N ASP A 197 13.87 -10.11 8.06
CA ASP A 197 15.13 -10.86 8.21
C ASP A 197 16.26 -9.98 8.77
N SER A 198 17.45 -10.57 8.99
CA SER A 198 18.63 -9.87 9.50
C SER A 198 19.16 -8.77 8.57
N SER A 199 18.72 -8.74 7.32
CA SER A 199 19.10 -7.75 6.32
C SER A 199 17.96 -6.75 6.05
N PHE A 200 16.97 -6.68 6.95
CA PHE A 200 15.77 -5.83 6.83
C PHE A 200 14.91 -6.09 5.59
N ASN A 201 15.06 -7.24 4.93
CA ASN A 201 14.09 -7.67 3.92
C ASN A 201 12.78 -8.03 4.60
N ARG A 202 11.65 -7.67 3.96
CA ARG A 202 10.32 -7.80 4.56
C ARG A 202 9.39 -8.64 3.71
N ILE A 203 8.60 -9.46 4.38
CA ILE A 203 7.45 -10.16 3.79
C ILE A 203 6.24 -9.89 4.68
N LYS A 204 5.13 -9.49 4.07
CA LYS A 204 3.84 -9.38 4.77
C LYS A 204 3.10 -10.69 4.66
N ILE A 205 2.56 -11.16 5.78
CA ILE A 205 1.74 -12.38 5.84
C ILE A 205 0.41 -11.97 6.47
N LYS A 206 -0.65 -11.98 5.66
CA LYS A 206 -1.97 -11.48 6.08
C LYS A 206 -2.88 -12.61 6.51
N CYS A 207 -3.70 -12.34 7.51
CA CYS A 207 -4.78 -13.22 7.91
C CYS A 207 -5.76 -13.37 6.74
N PRO A 208 -6.09 -14.61 6.35
CA PRO A 208 -7.04 -14.89 5.29
C PRO A 208 -8.41 -14.25 5.49
N ALA A 209 -8.90 -14.28 6.73
CA ALA A 209 -10.19 -13.70 7.09
C ALA A 209 -10.18 -12.18 6.98
N TYR A 210 -9.04 -11.52 7.27
CA TYR A 210 -8.88 -10.07 7.03
C TYR A 210 -8.97 -9.75 5.55
N VAL A 211 -8.23 -10.50 4.73
CA VAL A 211 -8.24 -10.33 3.27
C VAL A 211 -9.67 -10.53 2.73
N ALA A 212 -10.38 -11.55 3.21
CA ALA A 212 -11.78 -11.77 2.87
C ALA A 212 -12.66 -10.55 3.18
N LEU A 213 -12.56 -10.01 4.40
CA LEU A 213 -13.32 -8.84 4.84
C LEU A 213 -12.99 -7.58 4.03
N HIS A 214 -11.72 -7.39 3.64
CA HIS A 214 -11.27 -6.26 2.82
C HIS A 214 -12.10 -6.16 1.54
N TYR A 215 -12.35 -7.31 0.93
CA TYR A 215 -13.07 -7.40 -0.33
C TYR A 215 -14.58 -7.51 -0.19
N ALA A 216 -15.04 -8.25 0.82
CA ALA A 216 -16.46 -8.49 1.00
C ALA A 216 -17.19 -7.21 1.41
N LYS A 217 -16.62 -6.35 2.27
CA LYS A 217 -17.34 -5.23 2.91
C LYS A 217 -18.75 -5.60 3.43
N GLY A 218 -19.01 -6.88 3.71
CA GLY A 218 -20.32 -7.43 4.11
C GLY A 218 -21.28 -7.85 2.97
N GLU A 219 -20.88 -7.77 1.70
CA GLU A 219 -21.69 -8.16 0.53
C GLU A 219 -21.34 -9.56 0.00
N GLU A 220 -22.29 -10.18 -0.71
CA GLU A 220 -22.05 -11.41 -1.47
C GLU A 220 -21.00 -11.15 -2.58
N VAL A 221 -20.12 -12.12 -2.82
CA VAL A 221 -19.01 -11.97 -3.77
C VAL A 221 -19.56 -11.86 -5.20
N THR A 222 -19.64 -10.63 -5.71
CA THR A 222 -20.07 -10.32 -7.08
C THR A 222 -18.89 -10.32 -8.06
N PRO A 223 -19.14 -10.42 -9.38
CA PRO A 223 -18.09 -10.21 -10.40
C PRO A 223 -17.34 -8.88 -10.26
N LYS A 224 -17.99 -7.85 -9.71
CA LYS A 224 -17.37 -6.53 -9.43
C LYS A 224 -16.33 -6.62 -8.31
N ILE A 225 -16.59 -7.42 -7.26
CA ILE A 225 -15.64 -7.68 -6.19
C ILE A 225 -14.44 -8.48 -6.73
N LEU A 226 -14.70 -9.52 -7.52
CA LEU A 226 -13.63 -10.30 -8.18
C LEU A 226 -12.77 -9.44 -9.11
N LEU A 227 -13.36 -8.48 -9.82
CA LEU A 227 -12.61 -7.51 -10.61
C LEU A 227 -11.68 -6.65 -9.75
N LYS A 228 -12.16 -6.15 -8.61
CA LYS A 228 -11.34 -5.37 -7.67
C LYS A 228 -10.17 -6.19 -7.12
N ILE A 229 -10.40 -7.45 -6.76
CA ILE A 229 -9.36 -8.38 -6.33
C ILE A 229 -8.31 -8.56 -7.44
N ALA A 230 -8.78 -8.83 -8.66
CA ALA A 230 -7.90 -9.05 -9.82
C ALA A 230 -7.02 -7.84 -10.14
N VAL A 231 -7.59 -6.65 -10.02
CA VAL A 231 -6.90 -5.37 -10.23
C VAL A 231 -5.90 -5.04 -9.12
N ALA A 232 -6.27 -5.30 -7.86
CA ALA A 232 -5.42 -5.04 -6.69
C ALA A 232 -4.20 -5.96 -6.62
N GLY A 233 -4.25 -7.11 -7.29
CA GLY A 233 -3.13 -8.05 -7.38
C GLY A 233 -3.06 -9.05 -6.23
N GLU A 234 -4.02 -9.05 -5.32
CA GLU A 234 -4.08 -9.97 -4.15
C GLU A 234 -4.71 -11.33 -4.52
N ASN A 235 -4.42 -11.82 -5.73
CA ASN A 235 -5.09 -12.99 -6.31
C ASN A 235 -4.71 -14.28 -5.60
N ASP A 236 -3.42 -14.44 -5.29
CA ASP A 236 -2.87 -15.68 -4.77
C ASP A 236 -3.31 -15.90 -3.33
N GLU A 237 -3.38 -14.83 -2.54
CA GLU A 237 -3.96 -14.84 -1.20
C GLU A 237 -5.44 -15.20 -1.23
N TRP A 238 -6.22 -14.63 -2.16
CA TRP A 238 -7.66 -14.89 -2.22
C TRP A 238 -7.98 -16.33 -2.65
N VAL A 239 -7.28 -16.83 -3.66
CA VAL A 239 -7.46 -18.19 -4.19
C VAL A 239 -7.06 -19.25 -3.16
N ALA A 240 -6.06 -19.00 -2.33
CA ALA A 240 -5.64 -19.92 -1.28
C ALA A 240 -6.76 -20.24 -0.26
N HIS A 241 -7.73 -19.34 -0.10
CA HIS A 241 -8.77 -19.45 0.92
C HIS A 241 -10.18 -19.58 0.35
N PHE A 242 -10.43 -19.08 -0.86
CA PHE A 242 -11.72 -19.18 -1.53
C PHE A 242 -11.63 -19.91 -2.86
N ASP A 243 -11.25 -21.19 -2.81
CA ASP A 243 -11.04 -22.02 -4.02
C ASP A 243 -12.28 -22.04 -4.95
N LYS A 244 -13.50 -21.93 -4.40
CA LYS A 244 -14.75 -21.84 -5.19
C LYS A 244 -14.80 -20.65 -6.16
N TYR A 245 -14.05 -19.58 -5.91
CA TYR A 245 -14.03 -18.38 -6.78
C TYR A 245 -12.79 -18.32 -7.68
N LYS A 246 -11.89 -19.29 -7.59
CA LYS A 246 -10.65 -19.34 -8.37
C LYS A 246 -10.89 -19.27 -9.87
N VAL A 247 -11.89 -20.00 -10.35
CA VAL A 247 -12.26 -20.01 -11.78
C VAL A 247 -12.73 -18.62 -12.21
N GLY A 248 -13.66 -18.01 -11.47
CA GLY A 248 -14.18 -16.67 -11.78
C GLY A 248 -13.10 -15.58 -11.73
N LEU A 249 -12.19 -15.64 -10.76
CA LEU A 249 -11.08 -14.69 -10.64
C LEU A 249 -10.09 -14.83 -11.81
N LEU A 250 -9.75 -16.07 -12.19
CA LEU A 250 -8.88 -16.34 -13.33
C LEU A 250 -9.52 -15.85 -14.65
N GLU A 251 -10.81 -16.09 -14.85
CA GLU A 251 -11.54 -15.59 -16.01
C GLU A 251 -11.49 -14.07 -16.11
N ILE A 252 -11.71 -13.36 -15.00
CA ILE A 252 -11.66 -11.90 -14.96
C ILE A 252 -10.24 -11.39 -15.26
N ARG A 253 -9.22 -12.05 -14.71
CA ARG A 253 -7.82 -11.72 -15.02
C ARG A 253 -7.50 -11.87 -16.50
N LEU A 254 -7.94 -12.96 -17.11
CA LEU A 254 -7.75 -13.20 -18.55
C LEU A 254 -8.49 -12.16 -19.39
N LYS A 255 -9.69 -11.75 -18.99
CA LYS A 255 -10.44 -10.66 -19.65
C LYS A 255 -9.74 -9.31 -19.51
N LEU A 256 -9.20 -9.00 -18.34
CA LEU A 256 -8.43 -7.77 -18.09
C LEU A 256 -7.16 -7.69 -18.94
N GLU A 257 -6.34 -8.75 -18.94
CA GLU A 257 -5.11 -8.77 -19.73
C GLU A 257 -5.42 -8.71 -21.23
N ARG A 258 -6.48 -9.39 -21.68
CA ARG A 258 -6.93 -9.29 -23.08
C ARG A 258 -7.34 -7.87 -23.44
N LEU A 259 -8.13 -7.21 -22.59
CA LEU A 259 -8.51 -5.82 -22.81
C LEU A 259 -7.28 -4.89 -22.89
N ILE A 260 -6.28 -5.09 -22.02
CA ILE A 260 -5.05 -4.28 -22.06
C ILE A 260 -4.31 -4.49 -23.38
N VAL A 261 -4.20 -5.72 -23.86
CA VAL A 261 -3.56 -6.04 -25.14
C VAL A 261 -4.33 -5.39 -26.29
N GLU A 262 -5.65 -5.58 -26.35
CA GLU A 262 -6.53 -4.99 -27.38
C GLU A 262 -6.38 -3.46 -27.43
N LEU A 263 -6.42 -2.78 -26.29
CA LEU A 263 -6.27 -1.32 -26.21
C LEU A 263 -4.88 -0.84 -26.64
N CYS A 264 -3.82 -1.60 -26.32
CA CYS A 264 -2.47 -1.29 -26.78
C CYS A 264 -2.35 -1.45 -28.31
N GLU A 265 -2.92 -2.51 -28.87
CA GLU A 265 -2.97 -2.75 -30.32
C GLU A 265 -3.76 -1.67 -31.05
N ASP A 266 -4.93 -1.29 -30.51
CA ASP A 266 -5.74 -0.19 -31.02
C ASP A 266 -4.94 1.12 -31.03
N TYR A 267 -4.24 1.44 -29.93
CA TYR A 267 -3.44 2.65 -29.83
C TYR A 267 -2.33 2.71 -30.89
N ILE A 268 -1.62 1.59 -31.09
CA ILE A 268 -0.55 1.48 -32.10
C ILE A 268 -1.14 1.66 -33.50
N ARG A 269 -2.26 0.98 -33.80
CA ARG A 269 -2.94 1.05 -35.10
C ARG A 269 -3.37 2.48 -35.41
N ILE A 270 -4.08 3.13 -34.49
CA ILE A 270 -4.57 4.51 -34.67
C ILE A 270 -3.41 5.48 -34.84
N THR A 271 -2.37 5.37 -34.02
CA THR A 271 -1.21 6.28 -34.10
C THR A 271 -0.46 6.13 -35.42
N LYS A 272 -0.38 4.91 -35.95
CA LYS A 272 0.18 4.65 -37.28
C LYS A 272 -0.69 5.21 -38.40
N GLU A 273 -2.01 5.10 -38.27
CA GLU A 273 -2.97 5.55 -39.28
C GLU A 273 -3.01 7.06 -39.42
N ILE A 274 -3.01 7.81 -38.33
CA ILE A 274 -3.00 9.28 -38.37
C ILE A 274 -1.63 9.86 -38.77
N GLY A 275 -0.56 9.07 -38.64
CA GLY A 275 0.81 9.51 -38.94
C GLY A 275 1.36 10.60 -38.01
N PRO A 276 2.60 11.07 -38.28
CA PRO A 276 3.28 12.07 -37.45
C PRO A 276 2.58 13.44 -37.46
N ASP A 277 1.85 13.78 -38.53
CA ASP A 277 1.15 15.05 -38.70
C ASP A 277 -0.33 14.99 -38.21
N GLY A 278 -0.75 13.84 -37.66
CA GLY A 278 -2.12 13.59 -37.24
C GLY A 278 -2.58 14.46 -36.08
N THR A 279 -3.74 15.10 -36.23
CA THR A 279 -4.27 16.00 -35.20
C THR A 279 -4.95 15.25 -34.05
N GLN A 280 -5.19 15.95 -32.94
CA GLN A 280 -5.99 15.41 -31.84
C GLN A 280 -7.42 15.05 -32.27
N LYS A 281 -7.97 15.76 -33.27
CA LYS A 281 -9.30 15.51 -33.81
C LYS A 281 -9.34 14.21 -34.61
N ASP A 282 -8.32 13.94 -35.42
CA ASP A 282 -8.20 12.70 -36.20
C ASP A 282 -8.05 11.48 -35.29
N PHE A 283 -7.22 11.62 -34.24
CA PHE A 283 -7.12 10.59 -33.21
C PHE A 283 -8.45 10.32 -32.51
N ALA A 284 -9.18 11.38 -32.15
CA ALA A 284 -10.47 11.24 -31.47
C ALA A 284 -11.51 10.52 -32.33
N LEU A 285 -11.56 10.82 -33.62
CA LEU A 285 -12.49 10.19 -34.56
C LEU A 285 -12.25 8.68 -34.65
N LEU A 286 -10.99 8.25 -34.71
CA LEU A 286 -10.64 6.82 -34.77
C LEU A 286 -10.80 6.14 -33.41
N ALA A 287 -10.33 6.76 -32.32
CA ALA A 287 -10.37 6.16 -30.99
C ALA A 287 -11.81 5.94 -30.49
N VAL A 288 -12.72 6.88 -30.71
CA VAL A 288 -14.12 6.72 -30.25
C VAL A 288 -14.85 5.62 -31.03
N ASN A 289 -14.51 5.40 -32.29
CA ASN A 289 -15.20 4.45 -33.17
C ASN A 289 -14.62 3.04 -33.14
N THR A 290 -13.34 2.89 -32.83
CA THR A 290 -12.64 1.59 -32.97
C THR A 290 -12.40 0.89 -31.65
N THR A 291 -12.49 1.58 -30.51
CA THR A 291 -12.17 0.99 -29.22
C THR A 291 -13.29 1.11 -28.20
N ARG A 292 -13.38 0.11 -27.33
CA ARG A 292 -14.37 0.06 -26.24
C ARG A 292 -14.02 0.98 -25.08
N CYS A 293 -12.78 1.47 -25.01
CA CYS A 293 -12.29 2.30 -23.92
C CYS A 293 -11.39 3.43 -24.42
N SER A 294 -11.96 4.36 -25.21
CA SER A 294 -11.22 5.50 -25.78
C SER A 294 -10.56 6.38 -24.71
N GLY A 295 -11.14 6.47 -23.51
CA GLY A 295 -10.56 7.17 -22.36
C GLY A 295 -9.14 6.70 -22.01
N ALA A 296 -8.88 5.40 -22.06
CA ALA A 296 -7.54 4.84 -21.79
C ALA A 296 -6.50 5.36 -22.79
N LEU A 297 -6.88 5.40 -24.06
CA LEU A 297 -6.05 5.86 -25.17
C LEU A 297 -5.78 7.37 -25.07
N PHE A 298 -6.78 8.17 -24.69
CA PHE A 298 -6.61 9.61 -24.50
C PHE A 298 -5.66 9.93 -23.34
N GLN A 299 -5.81 9.28 -22.19
CA GLN A 299 -4.92 9.48 -21.04
C GLN A 299 -3.48 9.05 -21.36
N HIS A 300 -3.34 7.97 -22.14
CA HIS A 300 -2.05 7.51 -22.61
C HIS A 300 -1.39 8.49 -23.59
N ARG A 301 -2.11 8.96 -24.61
CA ARG A 301 -1.64 9.96 -25.57
C ARG A 301 -1.22 11.26 -24.89
N ALA A 302 -1.97 11.69 -23.87
CA ALA A 302 -1.68 12.89 -23.10
C ALA A 302 -0.49 12.73 -22.13
N GLY A 303 0.13 11.55 -22.06
CA GLY A 303 1.25 11.26 -21.16
C GLY A 303 0.86 11.20 -19.68
N LYS A 304 -0.44 11.15 -19.36
CA LYS A 304 -0.94 11.20 -17.98
C LYS A 304 -0.82 9.86 -17.26
N CYS A 305 -1.09 8.75 -17.95
CA CYS A 305 -0.86 7.40 -17.42
C CYS A 305 -0.71 6.35 -18.54
N SER A 306 -0.25 5.14 -18.21
CA SER A 306 -0.24 4.04 -19.17
C SER A 306 -1.63 3.42 -19.33
N ILE A 307 -1.91 2.77 -20.47
CA ILE A 307 -3.17 2.03 -20.71
C ILE A 307 -3.41 0.99 -19.60
N ARG A 308 -2.37 0.23 -19.24
CA ARG A 308 -2.42 -0.74 -18.13
C ARG A 308 -2.77 -0.07 -16.80
N HIS A 309 -2.17 1.07 -16.50
CA HIS A 309 -2.48 1.83 -15.29
C HIS A 309 -3.92 2.35 -15.31
N TYR A 310 -4.39 2.87 -16.45
CA TYR A 310 -5.77 3.33 -16.60
C TYR A 310 -6.76 2.20 -16.36
N VAL A 311 -6.63 1.06 -17.06
CA VAL A 311 -7.53 -0.10 -16.92
C VAL A 311 -7.58 -0.63 -15.48
N ARG A 312 -6.44 -0.60 -14.77
CA ARG A 312 -6.37 -0.98 -13.35
C ARG A 312 -6.97 0.06 -12.38
N ASN A 313 -7.42 1.22 -12.84
CA ASN A 313 -8.03 2.25 -12.00
C ASN A 313 -9.48 2.58 -12.43
N ILE A 314 -10.08 1.81 -13.33
CA ILE A 314 -11.50 1.95 -13.73
C ILE A 314 -12.46 1.28 -12.72
N ALA A 315 -11.97 0.37 -11.87
CA ALA A 315 -12.77 -0.51 -11.01
C ALA A 315 -13.02 0.01 -9.58
#